data_AF-A0A7V3QX18-F1
#
_entry.id   AF-A0A7V3QX18-F1
#
_cell.length_a   1.000
_cell.length_b   1.000
_cell.length_c   1.000
_cell.angle_alpha   90.00
_cell.angle_beta   90.00
_cell.angle_gamma   90.00
#
_symmetry.space_group_name_H-M   'P 1'
#
loop_
_entity.id
_entity.type
_entity.pdbx_description
1 polymer ?
#
loop_
_entity_poly.entity_id
_entity_poly.type
_entity_poly.pdbx_seq_one_letter_code
_entity_poly.pdbx_strand_id
1 'polypeptide(L)'
;MQEKIVLRMKDGSMRKCSTYSHFSAAFTKLKVVTTEGKVESVDLSDLKAIFFVYDFEGNPGYKAGRDFEEASPKAGRIVRVCFQDGEVIRGRVLNLAEGRSGFFLYPADPLDNNRKVFVVRSPGTTVEVEG
;
A
#
# COMPACT_ATOMS: atom_id res chain seq x y z
N MET A 1 15.64 8.64 0.98
CA MET A 1 15.05 9.23 -0.23
C MET A 1 13.55 9.36 0.00
N GLN A 2 12.93 10.48 -0.37
CA GLN A 2 11.48 10.65 -0.23
C GLN A 2 10.78 9.77 -1.27
N GLU A 3 9.76 9.01 -0.86
CA GLU A 3 8.94 8.18 -1.75
C GLU A 3 7.60 8.87 -1.98
N LYS A 4 7.12 8.90 -3.23
CA LYS A 4 5.76 9.35 -3.53
C LYS A 4 4.76 8.32 -3.01
N ILE A 5 3.73 8.81 -2.33
CA ILE A 5 2.73 7.99 -1.70
C ILE A 5 1.32 8.53 -1.93
N VAL A 6 0.37 7.63 -2.06
CA VAL A 6 -1.06 7.92 -1.96
C VAL A 6 -1.57 7.30 -0.67
N LEU A 7 -2.02 8.15 0.25
CA LEU A 7 -2.69 7.75 1.48
C LEU A 7 -4.15 7.46 1.15
N ARG A 8 -4.61 6.25 1.44
CA ARG A 8 -6.04 5.90 1.41
C ARG A 8 -6.55 5.85 2.84
N MET A 9 -7.44 6.77 3.15
CA MET A 9 -8.04 6.93 4.47
C MET A 9 -9.20 5.93 4.65
N LYS A 10 -9.55 5.60 5.89
CA LYS A 10 -10.69 4.73 6.19
C LYS A 10 -12.04 5.35 5.84
N ASP A 11 -12.12 6.67 5.77
CA ASP A 11 -13.32 7.41 5.34
C ASP A 11 -13.52 7.42 3.80
N GLY A 12 -12.62 6.75 3.06
CA GLY A 12 -12.66 6.67 1.60
C GLY A 12 -11.92 7.82 0.88
N SER A 13 -11.50 8.85 1.61
CA SER A 13 -10.71 9.94 1.03
C SER A 13 -9.29 9.50 0.67
N MET A 14 -8.64 10.26 -0.21
CA MET A 14 -7.27 10.02 -0.62
C MET A 14 -6.43 11.29 -0.64
N ARG A 15 -5.15 11.16 -0.29
CA ARG A 15 -4.18 12.26 -0.29
C ARG A 15 -2.87 11.86 -0.96
N LYS A 16 -2.36 12.70 -1.84
CA LYS A 16 -1.04 12.57 -2.47
C LYS A 16 0.01 13.28 -1.60
N CYS A 17 1.06 12.57 -1.21
CA CYS A 17 2.13 13.11 -0.38
C CYS A 17 3.47 12.45 -0.74
N SER A 18 4.56 12.93 -0.15
CA SER A 18 5.85 12.25 -0.16
C SER A 18 6.24 11.84 1.26
N THR A 19 6.99 10.76 1.44
CA THR A 19 7.52 10.42 2.77
C THR A 19 8.54 11.48 3.22
N TYR A 20 8.40 11.99 4.44
CA TYR A 20 9.38 12.93 5.01
C TYR A 20 10.66 12.19 5.44
N SER A 21 10.49 10.99 5.99
CA SER A 21 11.56 10.11 6.45
C SER A 21 11.28 8.67 6.02
N HIS A 22 12.24 7.77 6.26
CA HIS A 22 12.02 6.34 6.05
C HIS A 22 10.78 5.87 6.83
N PHE A 23 9.96 5.03 6.20
CA PHE A 23 8.79 4.41 6.81
C PHE A 23 9.06 2.93 7.09
N SER A 24 8.68 2.49 8.29
CA SER A 24 8.78 1.10 8.74
C SER A 24 7.43 0.60 9.24
N ALA A 25 7.15 -0.68 8.99
CA ALA A 25 5.98 -1.38 9.51
C ALA A 25 5.92 -1.44 11.06
N ALA A 26 7.02 -1.10 11.75
CA ALA A 26 7.06 -1.00 13.20
C ALA A 26 6.48 0.31 13.74
N PHE A 27 6.24 1.32 12.89
CA PHE A 27 5.76 2.63 13.32
C PHE A 27 4.23 2.63 13.48
N THR A 28 3.75 3.56 14.31
CA THR A 28 2.32 3.86 14.49
C THR A 28 1.90 5.14 13.77
N LYS A 29 2.87 5.98 13.38
CA LYS A 29 2.68 7.23 12.64
C LYS A 29 3.59 7.28 11.43
N LEU A 30 3.11 7.95 10.39
CA LEU A 30 3.86 8.27 9.18
C LEU A 30 4.09 9.79 9.13
N LYS A 31 5.34 10.21 8.93
CA LYS A 31 5.67 11.60 8.62
C LYS A 31 5.70 11.82 7.12
N VAL A 32 4.94 12.79 6.63
CA VAL A 32 4.78 13.09 5.21
C VAL A 32 5.06 14.55 4.90
N VAL A 33 5.40 14.82 3.66
CA VAL A 33 5.42 16.15 3.05
C VAL A 33 4.22 16.22 2.11
N THR A 34 3.32 17.17 2.34
CA THR A 34 2.15 17.43 1.49
C THR A 34 2.55 18.03 0.15
N THR A 35 1.61 18.10 -0.80
CA THR A 35 1.81 18.78 -2.08
C THR A 35 2.10 20.28 -1.91
N GLU A 36 1.70 20.88 -0.80
CA GLU A 36 1.97 22.27 -0.43
C GLU A 36 3.31 22.44 0.30
N GLY A 37 4.10 21.38 0.45
CA GLY A 37 5.40 21.40 1.12
C GLY A 37 5.35 21.39 2.65
N LYS A 38 4.17 21.23 3.26
CA LYS A 38 4.01 21.15 4.72
C LYS A 38 4.35 19.75 5.23
N VAL A 39 5.03 19.67 6.38
CA VAL A 39 5.30 18.41 7.07
C VAL A 39 4.16 18.09 8.02
N GLU A 40 3.58 16.89 7.87
CA GLU A 40 2.48 16.41 8.70
C GLU A 40 2.80 15.02 9.28
N SER A 41 2.18 14.71 10.41
CA SER A 41 2.17 13.36 10.98
C SER A 41 0.79 12.76 10.86
N VAL A 42 0.70 11.58 10.23
CA VAL A 42 -0.54 10.85 10.00
C VAL A 42 -0.53 9.59 10.85
N ASP A 43 -1.57 9.36 11.63
CA ASP A 43 -1.73 8.14 12.42
C ASP A 43 -2.14 6.98 11.51
N LEU A 44 -1.44 5.85 11.60
CA LEU A 44 -1.74 4.68 10.75
C LEU A 44 -3.14 4.10 11.02
N SER A 45 -3.69 4.35 12.21
CA SER A 45 -5.06 3.97 12.56
C SER A 45 -6.13 4.62 11.68
N ASP A 46 -5.82 5.76 11.05
CA ASP A 46 -6.77 6.50 10.21
C ASP A 46 -6.70 6.03 8.75
N LEU A 47 -5.66 5.24 8.44
CA LEU A 47 -5.38 4.74 7.10
C LEU A 47 -5.99 3.36 6.90
N LYS A 48 -6.46 3.14 5.68
CA LYS A 48 -6.71 1.83 5.11
C LYS A 48 -5.42 1.24 4.55
N ALA A 49 -4.67 2.03 3.80
CA ALA A 49 -3.41 1.63 3.19
C ALA A 49 -2.56 2.83 2.76
N ILE A 50 -1.26 2.59 2.58
CA ILE A 50 -0.31 3.53 1.97
C ILE A 50 0.17 2.91 0.66
N PHE A 51 -0.13 3.55 -0.46
CA PHE A 51 0.31 3.11 -1.79
C PHE A 51 1.59 3.85 -2.15
N PHE A 52 2.69 3.14 -2.35
CA PHE A 52 3.95 3.72 -2.79
C PHE A 52 3.98 3.66 -4.30
N VAL A 53 3.93 4.83 -4.93
CA VAL A 53 3.73 4.97 -6.38
C VAL A 53 5.01 5.46 -7.07
N TYR A 54 5.17 5.17 -8.36
CA TYR A 54 6.23 5.80 -9.17
C TYR A 54 5.93 7.28 -9.41
N ASP A 55 4.69 7.60 -9.71
CA ASP A 55 4.23 8.96 -9.92
C ASP A 55 2.75 9.16 -9.51
N PHE A 56 2.31 10.42 -9.44
CA PHE A 56 0.96 10.75 -8.96
C PHE A 56 -0.11 10.75 -10.05
N GLU A 57 0.28 10.81 -11.33
CA GLU A 57 -0.65 10.86 -12.45
C GLU A 57 -1.06 9.43 -12.85
N GLY A 58 -0.10 8.51 -12.85
CA GLY A 58 -0.23 7.14 -13.31
C GLY A 58 -0.75 7.08 -14.74
N ASN A 59 -1.35 5.95 -15.07
CA ASN A 59 -2.14 5.81 -16.29
C ASN A 59 -3.60 5.53 -15.88
N PRO A 60 -4.51 6.52 -15.97
CA PRO A 60 -5.92 6.35 -15.60
C PRO A 60 -6.66 5.28 -16.43
N GLY A 61 -6.18 4.99 -17.64
CA GLY A 61 -6.72 3.94 -18.51
C GLY A 61 -6.16 2.55 -18.21
N TYR A 62 -5.10 2.46 -17.41
CA TYR A 62 -4.49 1.20 -17.06
C TYR A 62 -5.31 0.48 -15.98
N LYS A 63 -5.65 -0.78 -16.24
CA LYS A 63 -6.30 -1.65 -15.28
C LYS A 63 -5.28 -2.65 -14.80
N ALA A 64 -4.85 -2.48 -13.55
CA ALA A 64 -3.89 -3.39 -12.95
C ALA A 64 -4.38 -4.84 -13.06
N GLY A 65 -3.55 -5.67 -13.70
CA GLY A 65 -3.74 -7.10 -13.81
C GLY A 65 -3.70 -7.77 -12.44
N ARG A 66 -4.21 -9.01 -12.39
CA ARG A 66 -4.14 -9.84 -11.18
C ARG A 66 -3.19 -11.02 -11.35
N ASP A 67 -2.62 -11.20 -12.53
CA ASP A 67 -1.78 -12.32 -12.87
C ASP A 67 -0.31 -12.06 -12.54
N PHE A 68 0.44 -13.14 -12.32
CA PHE A 68 1.89 -13.08 -12.14
C PHE A 68 2.55 -13.38 -13.48
N GLU A 69 3.38 -12.45 -13.92
CA GLU A 69 4.22 -12.55 -15.12
C GLU A 69 5.70 -12.70 -14.74
N GLU A 70 6.58 -12.81 -15.73
CA GLU A 70 8.02 -13.02 -15.50
C GLU A 70 8.67 -11.91 -14.66
N ALA A 71 8.22 -10.66 -14.87
CA ALA A 71 8.70 -9.48 -14.16
C ALA A 71 8.03 -9.26 -12.79
N SER A 72 7.02 -10.06 -12.44
CA SER A 72 6.31 -9.92 -11.16
C SER A 72 7.19 -10.30 -9.96
N PRO A 73 6.81 -9.87 -8.73
CA PRO A 73 7.51 -10.27 -7.52
C PRO A 73 7.61 -11.80 -7.40
N LYS A 74 8.84 -12.32 -7.19
CA LYS A 74 9.13 -13.77 -7.12
C LYS A 74 9.23 -14.32 -5.70
N ALA A 75 9.31 -13.46 -4.69
CA ALA A 75 9.53 -13.86 -3.30
C ALA A 75 8.30 -13.59 -2.42
N GLY A 76 8.08 -14.45 -1.42
CA GLY A 76 6.97 -14.35 -0.48
C GLY A 76 5.75 -15.16 -0.88
N ARG A 77 4.76 -15.18 0.03
CA ARG A 77 3.48 -15.88 -0.15
C ARG A 77 2.58 -15.07 -1.06
N ILE A 78 1.85 -15.74 -1.94
CA ILE A 78 0.80 -15.12 -2.73
C ILE A 78 -0.40 -14.90 -1.80
N VAL A 79 -0.95 -13.69 -1.83
CA VAL A 79 -2.13 -13.33 -1.07
C VAL A 79 -3.09 -12.51 -1.89
N ARG A 80 -4.37 -12.61 -1.53
CA ARG A 80 -5.42 -11.70 -1.92
C ARG A 80 -5.86 -10.90 -0.70
N VAL A 81 -5.71 -9.58 -0.77
CA VAL A 81 -6.18 -8.65 0.27
C VAL A 81 -7.49 -8.05 -0.22
N CYS A 82 -8.56 -8.25 0.54
CA CYS A 82 -9.85 -7.63 0.29
C CYS A 82 -10.10 -6.58 1.37
N PHE A 83 -10.45 -5.38 0.94
CA PHE A 83 -10.76 -4.27 1.83
C PHE A 83 -12.27 -4.08 2.00
N GLN A 84 -12.65 -3.33 3.04
CA GLN A 84 -14.04 -3.07 3.38
C GLN A 84 -14.85 -2.37 2.28
N ASP A 85 -14.21 -1.55 1.45
CA ASP A 85 -14.83 -0.85 0.32
C ASP A 85 -14.93 -1.72 -0.95
N GLY A 86 -14.58 -3.01 -0.87
CA GLY A 86 -14.61 -3.95 -1.98
C GLY A 86 -13.37 -3.91 -2.88
N GLU A 87 -12.40 -3.03 -2.61
CA GLU A 87 -11.11 -3.05 -3.32
C GLU A 87 -10.37 -4.35 -3.01
N VAL A 88 -9.78 -4.96 -4.04
CA VAL A 88 -9.02 -6.21 -3.94
C VAL A 88 -7.67 -6.05 -4.57
N ILE A 89 -6.60 -6.34 -3.82
CA ILE A 89 -5.24 -6.36 -4.33
C ILE A 89 -4.69 -7.77 -4.17
N ARG A 90 -4.24 -8.35 -5.30
CA ARG A 90 -3.50 -9.60 -5.33
C ARG A 90 -2.01 -9.30 -5.45
N GLY A 91 -1.18 -10.00 -4.69
CA GLY A 91 0.25 -9.76 -4.68
C GLY A 91 1.01 -10.71 -3.78
N ARG A 92 2.27 -10.39 -3.51
CA ARG A 92 3.11 -11.16 -2.60
C ARG A 92 3.40 -10.42 -1.30
N VAL A 93 3.48 -11.19 -0.21
CA VAL A 93 3.89 -10.69 1.10
C VAL A 93 5.07 -11.51 1.62
N LEU A 94 6.15 -10.81 1.98
CA LEU A 94 7.35 -11.42 2.57
C LEU A 94 7.15 -11.80 4.03
N ASN A 95 6.45 -10.96 4.80
CA ASN A 95 6.21 -11.17 6.22
C ASN A 95 4.80 -10.68 6.62
N LEU A 96 3.98 -11.59 7.14
CA LEU A 96 2.66 -11.28 7.72
C LEU A 96 2.75 -11.31 9.25
N ALA A 97 3.67 -10.54 9.83
CA ALA A 97 3.85 -10.51 11.28
C ALA A 97 2.52 -10.15 11.98
N GLU A 98 2.17 -10.95 12.98
CA GLU A 98 1.05 -10.66 13.87
C GLU A 98 1.44 -9.56 14.86
N GLY A 99 0.45 -8.84 15.41
CA GLY A 99 0.67 -7.76 16.37
C GLY A 99 1.27 -6.47 15.79
N ARG A 100 1.48 -6.37 14.47
CA ARG A 100 1.88 -5.14 13.78
C ARG A 100 0.66 -4.38 13.26
N SER A 101 0.80 -3.07 13.06
CA SER A 101 -0.23 -2.19 12.49
C SER A 101 -0.59 -2.57 11.04
N GLY A 102 0.30 -3.27 10.34
CA GLY A 102 0.13 -3.63 8.94
C GLY A 102 1.29 -4.46 8.39
N PHE A 103 1.31 -4.63 7.08
CA PHE A 103 2.36 -5.35 6.36
C PHE A 103 2.54 -4.80 4.94
N PHE A 104 3.69 -5.07 4.33
CA PHE A 104 3.93 -4.73 2.93
C PHE A 104 3.44 -5.83 2.00
N LEU A 105 2.67 -5.43 1.00
CA LEU A 105 2.26 -6.22 -0.15
C LEU A 105 2.92 -5.65 -1.40
N TYR A 106 3.39 -6.54 -2.27
CA TYR A 106 3.95 -6.22 -3.57
C TYR A 106 2.94 -6.69 -4.63
N PRO A 107 2.30 -5.77 -5.39
CA PRO A 107 1.27 -6.13 -6.36
C PRO A 107 1.75 -7.16 -7.38
N ALA A 108 0.83 -8.00 -7.86
CA ALA A 108 1.14 -9.04 -8.84
C ALA A 108 1.57 -8.45 -10.18
N ASP A 109 0.89 -7.39 -10.61
CA ASP A 109 1.15 -6.72 -11.88
C ASP A 109 2.41 -5.84 -11.81
N PRO A 110 3.47 -6.14 -12.58
CA PRO A 110 4.71 -5.37 -12.58
C PRO A 110 4.61 -4.02 -13.30
N LEU A 111 3.54 -3.80 -14.09
CA LEU A 111 3.28 -2.54 -14.79
C LEU A 111 2.37 -1.62 -13.98
N ASP A 112 1.86 -2.07 -12.82
CA ASP A 112 1.11 -1.22 -11.91
C ASP A 112 2.00 -0.04 -11.43
N ASN A 113 1.41 1.15 -11.35
CA ASN A 113 2.07 2.32 -10.76
C ASN A 113 2.40 2.07 -9.27
N ASN A 114 1.71 1.14 -8.61
CA ASN A 114 1.95 0.74 -7.24
C ASN A 114 3.19 -0.18 -7.11
N ARG A 115 4.29 0.37 -6.59
CA ARG A 115 5.53 -0.36 -6.31
C ARG A 115 5.38 -1.36 -5.16
N LYS A 116 4.72 -0.90 -4.11
CA LYS A 116 4.40 -1.65 -2.89
C LYS A 116 3.25 -0.95 -2.19
N VAL A 117 2.49 -1.71 -1.42
CA VAL A 117 1.38 -1.20 -0.63
C VAL A 117 1.62 -1.60 0.82
N PHE A 118 1.61 -0.64 1.74
CA PHE A 118 1.50 -0.96 3.15
C PHE A 118 0.02 -1.08 3.50
N VAL A 119 -0.43 -2.31 3.74
CA VAL A 119 -1.81 -2.63 4.11
C VAL A 119 -1.94 -2.47 5.61
N VAL A 120 -2.84 -1.59 6.06
CA VAL A 120 -3.16 -1.44 7.49
C VAL A 120 -4.13 -2.55 7.89
N ARG A 121 -3.82 -3.24 8.99
CA ARG A 121 -4.72 -4.24 9.57
C ARG A 121 -5.91 -3.51 10.19
N SER A 122 -7.11 -3.93 9.80
CA SER A 122 -8.37 -3.44 10.35
C SER A 122 -9.40 -4.56 10.33
N PRO A 123 -10.48 -4.50 11.14
CA PRO A 123 -11.52 -5.53 11.14
C PRO A 123 -12.15 -5.79 9.76
N GLY A 124 -12.18 -4.78 8.89
CA GLY A 124 -12.71 -4.88 7.52
C GLY A 124 -11.69 -5.29 6.46
N THR A 125 -10.44 -5.58 6.84
CA THR A 125 -9.40 -6.05 5.92
C THR A 125 -9.21 -7.55 6.07
N THR A 126 -9.54 -8.33 5.03
CA THR A 126 -9.27 -9.77 5.00
C THR A 126 -8.04 -10.08 4.16
N VAL A 127 -7.31 -11.13 4.54
CA VAL A 127 -6.11 -11.60 3.84
C VAL A 127 -6.25 -13.09 3.62
N GLU A 128 -6.36 -13.49 2.35
CA GLU A 128 -6.44 -14.89 1.93
C GLU A 128 -5.07 -15.28 1.35
N VAL A 129 -4.46 -16.33 1.90
CA VAL A 129 -3.21 -16.88 1.35
C VAL A 129 -3.57 -17.87 0.25
N GLU A 130 -3.01 -17.67 -0.94
CA GLU A 130 -3.20 -18.58 -2.07
C GLU A 130 -2.09 -19.63 -2.08
N GLY A 131 -2.46 -20.89 -2.33
CA GLY A 131 -1.59 -22.06 -2.36
C GLY A 131 -1.70 -22.81 -3.66
#